data_AF-A0A435U8U9-F1
#
_entry.id   AF-A0A435U8U9-F1
#
_cell.length_a   1.000
_cell.length_b   1.000
_cell.length_c   1.000
_cell.angle_alpha   90.00
_cell.angle_beta   90.00
_cell.angle_gamma   90.00
#
_symmetry.space_group_name_H-M   'P 1'
#
loop_
_entity.id
_entity.type
_entity.pdbx_description
1 polymer ?
#
loop_
_entity_poly.entity_id
_entity_poly.type
_entity_poly.pdbx_seq_one_letter_code
_entity_poly.pdbx_strand_id
1 'polypeptide(L)'
;MPRDGSGIMSWPANGNAVPNTPIDSGKYNAFRADLLSDLNAARPVPAGGTGANTSVGGNDNLNAQSGNIASATATDLASSTGTSVTITGTAVITSFTALPAGAIRHLTFAAAATLTHNATSLILPGAANIVTAAGDTASAQSLGGGNWRIRGYQRAAQVPNSSSSTETLSNKSLVDASTNIVDEADATKKVKFQVSGVTTATTRTLTVPDADGTVLLSTRQLLVSAFRNLKVQVISDTQVTVTADAITVEDALGNSLRRLTVNVTAAISAAGLNGLDTGAEAANTWYHVWVISDGTNTAALLSLSATAPTIPGAYTYRTRVGAVRNDAAANLWRTLQYGRRAQLVIGTNPVTVPAIASGNSGSPTTPTWTAVAIGSFVPATAVAIRGTMVNAQSDNNRAILAPNNSYGAWNSANGAPVGNGNNGITGSTLYTNEQFNLVLESTNIYYASSQGSTVVLLNGWEDNI
;
A
#
# COMPACT_ATOMS: atom_id res chain seq x y z
N MET A 1 40.51 62.77 46.12
CA MET A 1 40.58 63.88 47.11
C MET A 1 40.02 63.37 48.43
N PRO A 2 40.53 63.82 49.59
CA PRO A 2 40.05 63.36 50.90
C PRO A 2 38.55 63.61 51.03
N ARG A 3 37.82 62.61 51.51
CA ARG A 3 36.40 62.70 51.88
C ARG A 3 36.30 62.37 53.37
N ASP A 4 35.40 63.01 54.09
CA ASP A 4 35.28 62.96 55.55
C ASP A 4 34.68 61.66 56.15
N GLY A 5 34.68 60.57 55.39
CA GLY A 5 34.04 59.32 55.78
C GLY A 5 32.51 59.28 55.60
N SER A 6 31.85 60.43 55.39
CA SER A 6 30.41 60.53 55.06
C SER A 6 30.17 60.84 53.58
N GLY A 7 31.23 60.83 52.78
CA GLY A 7 31.19 61.10 51.34
C GLY A 7 31.32 62.57 50.97
N ILE A 8 31.40 63.50 51.93
CA ILE A 8 31.52 64.94 51.69
C ILE A 8 33.00 65.30 51.49
N MET A 9 33.28 66.12 50.47
CA MET A 9 34.62 66.61 50.18
C MET A 9 35.01 67.69 51.19
N SER A 10 36.23 67.62 51.72
CA SER A 10 36.83 68.66 52.57
C SER A 10 38.28 68.95 52.16
N TRP A 11 38.70 70.21 52.29
CA TRP A 11 40.09 70.60 52.03
C TRP A 11 40.98 70.26 53.22
N PRO A 12 42.18 69.69 53.03
CA PRO A 12 43.15 69.55 54.11
C PRO A 12 43.56 70.93 54.66
N ALA A 13 43.86 71.00 55.95
CA ALA A 13 44.31 72.22 56.60
C ALA A 13 45.56 72.77 55.89
N ASN A 14 45.55 74.07 55.58
CA ASN A 14 46.64 74.82 54.91
C ASN A 14 46.89 74.45 53.45
N GLY A 15 45.83 74.45 52.62
CA GLY A 15 45.90 74.13 51.20
C GLY A 15 46.97 74.91 50.42
N ASN A 16 48.00 74.19 49.97
CA ASN A 16 49.19 74.52 49.15
C ASN A 16 49.24 75.91 48.46
N ALA A 17 49.23 77.00 49.21
CA ALA A 17 49.68 78.29 48.71
C ALA A 17 51.21 78.25 48.60
N VAL A 18 51.76 78.64 47.45
CA VAL A 18 53.23 78.68 47.26
C VAL A 18 53.77 79.85 48.08
N PRO A 19 54.75 79.61 48.99
CA PRO A 19 55.35 80.69 49.77
C PRO A 19 55.94 81.80 48.87
N ASN A 20 55.88 83.05 49.33
CA ASN A 20 56.44 84.23 48.65
C ASN A 20 55.86 84.58 47.27
N THR A 21 54.67 84.08 46.93
CA THR A 21 53.91 84.54 45.76
C THR A 21 52.71 85.35 46.22
N PRO A 22 52.53 86.62 45.81
CA PRO A 22 51.35 87.39 46.18
C PRO A 22 50.08 86.69 45.68
N ILE A 23 49.19 86.31 46.60
CA ILE A 23 47.86 85.79 46.28
C ILE A 23 46.83 86.77 46.81
N ASP A 24 45.78 87.04 46.05
CA ASP A 24 44.59 87.70 46.56
C ASP A 24 43.79 86.67 47.37
N SER A 25 43.96 86.71 48.69
CA SER A 25 43.37 85.75 49.61
C SER A 25 41.83 85.74 49.53
N GLY A 26 41.21 86.88 49.21
CA GLY A 26 39.76 86.99 49.00
C GLY A 26 39.31 86.16 47.80
N LYS A 27 39.97 86.33 46.64
CA LYS A 27 39.65 85.57 45.42
C LYS A 27 39.98 84.09 45.53
N TYR A 28 41.10 83.75 46.18
CA TYR A 28 41.51 82.36 46.39
C TYR A 28 40.53 81.60 47.29
N ASN A 29 40.11 82.21 48.39
CA ASN A 29 39.14 81.60 49.30
C ASN A 29 37.76 81.50 48.64
N ALA A 30 37.34 82.51 47.88
CA ALA A 30 36.10 82.46 47.11
C ALA A 30 36.09 81.32 46.08
N PHE A 31 37.16 81.18 45.29
CA PHE A 31 37.30 80.08 44.32
C PHE A 31 37.27 78.70 45.00
N ARG A 32 37.96 78.52 46.12
CA ARG A 32 37.95 77.25 46.85
C ARG A 32 36.62 76.94 47.52
N ALA A 33 35.90 77.95 47.99
CA ALA A 33 34.56 77.80 48.55
C ALA A 33 33.56 77.44 47.45
N ASP A 34 33.65 78.09 46.29
CA ASP A 34 32.82 77.79 45.11
C ASP A 34 33.07 76.35 44.61
N LEU A 35 34.34 75.95 44.48
CA LEU A 35 34.72 74.60 44.09
C LEU A 35 34.26 73.55 45.12
N LEU A 36 34.36 73.86 46.43
CA LEU A 36 33.86 72.99 47.51
C LEU A 36 32.33 72.84 47.45
N SER A 37 31.62 73.92 47.12
CA SER A 37 30.17 73.92 46.93
C SER A 37 29.77 73.10 45.69
N ASP A 38 30.42 73.30 44.55
CA ASP A 38 30.18 72.54 43.31
C ASP A 38 30.47 71.04 43.48
N LEU A 39 31.56 70.68 44.18
CA LEU A 39 31.95 69.29 44.44
C LEU A 39 31.00 68.55 45.41
N ASN A 40 30.27 69.28 46.25
CA ASN A 40 29.34 68.72 47.24
C ASN A 40 27.85 68.90 46.87
N ALA A 41 27.54 69.67 45.83
CA ALA A 41 26.19 69.77 45.28
C ALA A 41 25.80 68.50 44.51
N ALA A 42 24.53 68.11 44.57
CA ALA A 42 24.00 67.02 43.74
C ALA A 42 24.15 67.39 42.25
N ARG A 43 24.92 66.60 41.49
CA ARG A 43 25.22 66.89 40.09
C ARG A 43 24.20 66.22 39.14
N PRO A 44 23.75 66.90 38.08
CA PRO A 44 22.85 66.30 37.08
C PRO A 44 23.53 65.10 36.38
N VAL A 45 22.76 64.26 35.69
CA VAL A 45 23.26 63.02 35.03
C VAL A 45 24.54 63.22 34.19
N PRO A 46 24.74 64.33 33.44
CA PRO A 46 26.00 64.60 32.72
C PRO A 46 27.24 64.81 33.61
N ALA A 47 27.05 64.93 34.93
CA ALA A 47 28.07 65.20 35.93
C ALA A 47 28.04 64.20 37.12
N GLY A 48 27.56 62.96 36.90
CA GLY A 48 27.72 61.85 37.85
C GLY A 48 26.52 61.52 38.75
N GLY A 49 25.30 61.86 38.33
CA GLY A 49 24.05 61.73 39.11
C GLY A 49 23.60 60.30 39.51
N THR A 50 24.40 59.27 39.28
CA THR A 50 24.09 57.88 39.67
C THR A 50 24.75 57.46 40.97
N GLY A 51 25.66 58.26 41.54
CA GLY A 51 26.41 57.92 42.76
C GLY A 51 27.42 56.78 42.58
N ALA A 52 27.63 56.30 41.35
CA ALA A 52 28.56 55.21 41.04
C ALA A 52 29.93 55.71 40.59
N ASN A 53 30.99 54.99 40.98
CA ASN A 53 32.37 55.31 40.60
C ASN A 53 32.83 54.62 39.30
N THR A 54 31.95 53.85 38.66
CA THR A 54 32.20 53.16 37.39
C THR A 54 31.06 53.41 36.41
N SER A 55 31.36 53.37 35.11
CA SER A 55 30.34 53.46 34.05
C SER A 55 29.29 52.35 34.17
N VAL A 56 29.70 51.14 34.54
CA VAL A 56 28.80 49.99 34.76
C VAL A 56 27.87 50.25 35.95
N GLY A 57 28.41 50.63 37.12
CA GLY A 57 27.57 50.93 38.29
C GLY A 57 26.61 52.09 38.05
N GLY A 58 26.99 53.06 37.20
CA GLY A 58 26.09 54.13 36.80
C GLY A 58 24.94 53.61 35.94
N ASN A 59 25.24 52.75 34.96
CA ASN A 59 24.22 52.10 34.14
C ASN A 59 23.28 51.20 34.97
N ASP A 60 23.82 50.46 35.94
CA ASP A 60 23.03 49.57 36.80
C ASP A 60 22.04 50.37 37.66
N ASN A 61 22.48 51.50 38.23
CA ASN A 61 21.62 52.38 39.03
C ASN A 61 20.49 53.02 38.20
N LEU A 62 20.68 53.20 36.89
CA LEU A 62 19.65 53.66 35.96
C LEU A 62 18.71 52.53 35.50
N ASN A 63 19.07 51.27 35.72
CA ASN A 63 18.31 50.08 35.33
C ASN A 63 17.84 49.25 36.52
N ALA A 64 17.56 49.91 37.65
CA ALA A 64 17.12 49.26 38.87
C ALA A 64 15.88 48.37 38.67
N GLN A 65 15.76 47.32 39.47
CA GLN A 65 14.57 46.47 39.53
C GLN A 65 13.49 47.15 40.38
N SER A 66 12.27 47.17 39.87
CA SER A 66 11.06 47.56 40.61
C SER A 66 10.63 46.46 41.57
N GLY A 67 9.90 46.81 42.64
CA GLY A 67 9.09 45.83 43.36
C GLY A 67 8.09 45.11 42.43
N ASN A 68 7.63 43.92 42.85
CA ASN A 68 6.64 43.15 42.10
C ASN A 68 5.34 43.94 41.92
N ILE A 69 4.80 43.95 40.70
CA ILE A 69 3.53 44.59 40.38
C ILE A 69 2.52 43.50 40.03
N ALA A 70 1.39 43.47 40.74
CA ALA A 70 0.33 42.53 40.44
C ALA A 70 -0.35 42.89 39.11
N SER A 71 -0.60 41.89 38.28
CA SER A 71 -1.39 42.02 37.06
C SER A 71 -2.81 42.44 37.38
N ALA A 72 -3.33 43.36 36.56
CA ALA A 72 -4.70 43.87 36.61
C ALA A 72 -5.15 44.26 35.20
N THR A 73 -6.44 44.54 35.01
CA THR A 73 -7.00 44.96 33.71
C THR A 73 -6.27 46.16 33.11
N ALA A 74 -5.93 47.13 33.96
CA ALA A 74 -4.95 48.17 33.71
C ALA A 74 -3.80 47.97 34.71
N THR A 75 -2.72 47.33 34.29
CA THR A 75 -1.60 47.02 35.19
C THR A 75 -0.76 48.28 35.43
N ASP A 76 -0.48 48.59 36.70
CA ASP A 76 0.09 49.88 37.08
C ASP A 76 1.62 49.96 36.93
N LEU A 77 2.10 50.19 35.70
CA LEU A 77 3.53 50.39 35.44
C LEU A 77 4.03 51.80 35.79
N ALA A 78 3.14 52.76 36.02
CA ALA A 78 3.52 54.12 36.39
C ALA A 78 4.08 54.19 37.81
N SER A 79 3.68 53.30 38.72
CA SER A 79 4.23 53.18 40.07
C SER A 79 5.52 52.36 40.17
N SER A 80 6.03 51.83 39.06
CA SER A 80 7.29 51.07 39.05
C SER A 80 8.46 51.94 39.55
N THR A 81 9.28 51.42 40.46
CA THR A 81 10.47 52.13 40.96
C THR A 81 11.73 51.87 40.13
N GLY A 82 11.60 51.14 39.01
CA GLY A 82 12.71 50.71 38.16
C GLY A 82 12.27 50.35 36.74
N THR A 83 13.23 50.21 35.82
CA THR A 83 12.95 49.85 34.42
C THR A 83 12.72 48.35 34.22
N SER A 84 13.20 47.52 35.14
CA SER A 84 12.94 46.07 35.16
C SER A 84 11.82 45.75 36.16
N VAL A 85 10.72 45.14 35.70
CA VAL A 85 9.50 44.94 36.48
C VAL A 85 9.06 43.48 36.43
N THR A 86 8.83 42.88 37.60
CA THR A 86 8.21 41.56 37.67
C THR A 86 6.69 41.70 37.78
N ILE A 87 5.95 41.13 36.84
CA ILE A 87 4.49 41.07 36.85
C ILE A 87 4.02 39.77 37.50
N THR A 88 3.21 39.86 38.57
CA THR A 88 2.67 38.71 39.30
C THR A 88 1.17 38.53 39.05
N GLY A 89 0.61 37.36 39.41
CA GLY A 89 -0.82 37.07 39.21
C GLY A 89 -1.22 36.71 37.77
N THR A 90 -2.51 36.47 37.56
CA THR A 90 -3.06 35.84 36.34
C THR A 90 -4.15 36.68 35.66
N ALA A 91 -4.16 38.00 35.88
CA ALA A 91 -5.22 38.84 35.34
C ALA A 91 -5.17 38.95 33.80
N VAL A 92 -6.31 39.27 33.19
CA VAL A 92 -6.37 39.71 31.79
C VAL A 92 -5.98 41.18 31.73
N ILE A 93 -4.82 41.48 31.14
CA ILE A 93 -4.24 42.81 30.99
C ILE A 93 -4.64 43.36 29.62
N THR A 94 -5.32 44.50 29.61
CA THR A 94 -5.78 45.18 28.38
C THR A 94 -5.04 46.49 28.11
N SER A 95 -4.32 46.98 29.13
CA SER A 95 -3.52 48.21 29.09
C SER A 95 -2.53 48.26 30.25
N PHE A 96 -1.59 49.20 30.18
CA PHE A 96 -0.76 49.61 31.32
C PHE A 96 -1.02 51.09 31.62
N THR A 97 -0.81 51.51 32.87
CA THR A 97 -1.02 52.91 33.26
C THR A 97 -0.11 53.88 32.47
N ALA A 98 -0.54 55.14 32.37
CA ALA A 98 0.09 56.13 31.51
C ALA A 98 1.50 56.49 31.98
N LEU A 99 2.45 56.45 31.05
CA LEU A 99 3.79 57.01 31.19
C LEU A 99 4.08 57.93 29.99
N PRO A 100 5.11 58.80 30.07
CA PRO A 100 5.54 59.59 28.94
C PRO A 100 5.90 58.71 27.73
N ALA A 101 5.59 59.19 26.53
CA ALA A 101 5.95 58.51 25.30
C ALA A 101 7.47 58.29 25.23
N GLY A 102 7.88 57.07 24.91
CA GLY A 102 9.29 56.67 24.89
C GLY A 102 9.76 55.89 26.13
N ALA A 103 9.03 55.90 27.25
CA ALA A 103 9.39 55.13 28.43
C ALA A 103 9.39 53.62 28.14
N ILE A 104 10.42 52.91 28.59
CA ILE A 104 10.56 51.45 28.41
C ILE A 104 10.47 50.74 29.77
N ARG A 105 9.81 49.59 29.77
CA ARG A 105 9.84 48.61 30.86
C ARG A 105 10.20 47.24 30.33
N HIS A 106 11.17 46.61 30.97
CA HIS A 106 11.52 45.21 30.78
C HIS A 106 10.70 44.39 31.77
N LEU A 107 9.76 43.61 31.26
CA LEU A 107 8.82 42.85 32.07
C LEU A 107 9.29 41.40 32.17
N THR A 108 9.16 40.83 33.36
CA THR A 108 9.27 39.38 33.62
C THR A 108 7.96 38.91 34.22
N PHE A 109 7.31 37.92 33.63
CA PHE A 109 6.04 37.39 34.15
C PHE A 109 6.30 36.25 35.13
N ALA A 110 5.66 36.29 36.30
CA ALA A 110 5.78 35.24 37.33
C ALA A 110 4.64 34.20 37.26
N ALA A 111 3.60 34.45 36.45
CA ALA A 111 2.44 33.57 36.29
C ALA A 111 1.75 33.83 34.94
N ALA A 112 0.67 33.09 34.68
CA ALA A 112 -0.07 33.15 33.42
C ALA A 112 -1.11 34.28 33.40
N ALA A 113 -0.68 35.49 33.05
CA ALA A 113 -1.55 36.61 32.71
C ALA A 113 -1.88 36.58 31.20
N THR A 114 -2.99 37.21 30.79
CA THR A 114 -3.33 37.34 29.36
C THR A 114 -3.15 38.78 28.91
N LEU A 115 -2.16 39.05 28.07
CA LEU A 115 -2.04 40.31 27.35
C LEU A 115 -3.05 40.30 26.20
N THR A 116 -4.04 41.19 26.25
CA THR A 116 -5.07 41.31 25.21
C THR A 116 -4.63 42.34 24.17
N HIS A 117 -4.52 41.91 22.91
CA HIS A 117 -4.15 42.79 21.83
C HIS A 117 -5.25 43.83 21.56
N ASN A 118 -4.84 45.09 21.47
CA ASN A 118 -5.63 46.18 20.95
C ASN A 118 -4.73 47.06 20.07
N ALA A 119 -5.21 47.48 18.90
CA ALA A 119 -4.42 48.25 17.95
C ALA A 119 -4.00 49.65 18.46
N THR A 120 -4.53 50.09 19.60
CA THR A 120 -4.25 51.40 20.22
C THR A 120 -3.67 51.25 21.63
N SER A 121 -4.37 50.60 22.56
CA SER A 121 -4.00 50.60 23.99
C SER A 121 -2.86 49.64 24.34
N LEU A 122 -2.83 48.46 23.73
CA LEU A 122 -1.81 47.43 23.98
C LEU A 122 -1.50 46.66 22.70
N ILE A 123 -0.51 47.16 21.97
CA ILE A 123 -0.08 46.63 20.68
C ILE A 123 0.92 45.50 20.93
N LEU A 124 0.60 44.30 20.45
CA LEU A 124 1.38 43.08 20.66
C LEU A 124 2.00 42.62 19.34
N PRO A 125 3.19 41.97 19.38
CA PRO A 125 3.75 41.34 18.19
C PRO A 125 2.79 40.26 17.66
N GLY A 126 2.61 40.21 16.33
CA GLY A 126 1.71 39.26 15.68
C GLY A 126 0.21 39.60 15.77
N ALA A 127 -0.17 40.76 16.34
CA ALA A 127 -1.55 41.25 16.41
C ALA A 127 -2.56 40.27 17.05
N ALA A 128 -2.08 39.41 17.96
CA ALA A 128 -2.88 38.41 18.66
C ALA A 128 -2.64 38.50 20.17
N ASN A 129 -3.61 38.04 20.97
CA ASN A 129 -3.46 37.93 22.42
C ASN A 129 -2.29 37.01 22.78
N ILE A 130 -1.59 37.33 23.85
CA ILE A 130 -0.49 36.51 24.38
C ILE A 130 -0.86 36.07 25.80
N VAL A 131 -0.98 34.76 26.00
CA VAL A 131 -1.03 34.17 27.34
C VAL A 131 0.41 33.95 27.80
N THR A 132 0.80 34.60 28.89
CA THR A 132 2.16 34.49 29.45
C THR A 132 2.31 33.20 30.25
N ALA A 133 3.56 32.83 30.52
CA ALA A 133 3.93 31.83 31.51
C ALA A 133 4.98 32.39 32.47
N ALA A 134 5.21 31.71 33.59
CA ALA A 134 6.27 32.07 34.52
C ALA A 134 7.64 32.03 33.80
N GLY A 135 8.41 33.10 33.94
CA GLY A 135 9.71 33.29 33.31
C GLY A 135 9.68 34.02 31.95
N ASP A 136 8.51 34.19 31.32
CA ASP A 136 8.42 34.91 30.06
C ASP A 136 8.87 36.37 30.22
N THR A 137 9.48 36.94 29.18
CA THR A 137 9.98 38.32 29.21
C THR A 137 9.43 39.16 28.06
N ALA A 138 9.26 40.46 28.30
CA ALA A 138 8.80 41.41 27.29
C ALA A 138 9.51 42.77 27.41
N SER A 139 9.73 43.44 26.27
CA SER A 139 10.13 44.85 26.25
C SER A 139 8.92 45.72 25.86
N ALA A 140 8.34 46.40 26.84
CA ALA A 140 7.17 47.27 26.68
C ALA A 140 7.61 48.73 26.54
N GLN A 141 7.17 49.40 25.49
CA GLN A 141 7.40 50.82 25.27
C GLN A 141 6.08 51.61 25.37
N SER A 142 6.05 52.65 26.19
CA SER A 142 4.93 53.59 26.23
C SER A 142 4.92 54.49 25.01
N LEU A 143 3.74 54.69 24.44
CA LEU A 143 3.47 55.65 23.36
C LEU A 143 2.80 56.93 23.88
N GLY A 144 2.65 57.07 25.21
CA GLY A 144 1.90 58.15 25.86
C GLY A 144 0.42 57.82 26.05
N GLY A 145 -0.23 58.47 27.01
CA GLY A 145 -1.69 58.36 27.22
C GLY A 145 -2.21 56.98 27.62
N GLY A 146 -1.36 56.10 28.16
CA GLY A 146 -1.73 54.72 28.52
C GLY A 146 -1.66 53.73 27.35
N ASN A 147 -1.16 54.15 26.18
CA ASN A 147 -0.94 53.29 25.04
C ASN A 147 0.46 52.67 25.10
N TRP A 148 0.56 51.38 24.83
CA TRP A 148 1.80 50.62 24.93
C TRP A 148 2.02 49.71 23.73
N ARG A 149 3.29 49.55 23.34
CA ARG A 149 3.72 48.57 22.34
C ARG A 149 4.71 47.61 22.97
N ILE A 150 4.42 46.32 22.87
CA ILE A 150 5.41 45.28 23.15
C ILE A 150 6.32 45.16 21.93
N ARG A 151 7.58 45.58 22.06
CA ARG A 151 8.59 45.57 20.99
C ARG A 151 9.18 44.18 20.74
N GLY A 152 9.25 43.38 21.79
CA GLY A 152 9.73 42.01 21.75
C GLY A 152 9.14 41.23 22.91
N TYR A 153 8.81 39.98 22.65
CA TYR A 153 8.32 39.02 23.64
C TYR A 153 9.09 37.71 23.45
N GLN A 154 9.65 37.19 24.52
CA GLN A 154 10.43 35.95 24.52
C GLN A 154 9.82 35.00 25.56
N ARG A 155 9.43 33.81 25.10
CA ARG A 155 8.99 32.73 26.00
C ARG A 155 10.19 32.15 26.75
N ALA A 156 10.01 31.83 28.03
CA ALA A 156 11.02 31.14 28.84
C ALA A 156 11.22 29.70 28.37
N ALA A 157 10.12 29.00 28.10
CA ALA A 157 10.18 27.70 27.43
C ALA A 157 10.47 27.94 25.94
N GLN A 158 11.67 27.55 25.49
CA GLN A 158 11.85 27.30 24.06
C GLN A 158 10.80 26.27 23.65
N VAL A 159 10.07 26.53 22.57
CA VAL A 159 9.23 25.50 21.94
C VAL A 159 10.18 24.34 21.63
N PRO A 160 10.03 23.15 22.23
CA PRO A 160 10.80 22.00 21.78
C PRO A 160 10.43 21.81 20.32
N ASN A 161 11.42 21.72 19.42
CA ASN A 161 11.21 21.26 18.04
C ASN A 161 10.84 19.74 17.98
N SER A 162 10.25 19.25 19.05
CA SER A 162 9.80 17.89 19.28
C SER A 162 8.54 18.03 20.14
N SER A 163 7.40 18.24 19.50
CA SER A 163 6.10 18.13 20.17
C SER A 163 5.99 16.71 20.71
N SER A 164 5.97 16.55 22.03
CA SER A 164 5.68 15.25 22.66
C SER A 164 4.18 14.88 22.60
N SER A 165 3.37 15.73 21.99
CA SER A 165 1.93 15.56 21.78
C SER A 165 1.63 15.16 20.34
N THR A 166 0.49 14.51 20.13
CA THR A 166 -0.08 14.25 18.80
C THR A 166 -0.15 15.54 17.98
N GLU A 167 0.41 15.52 16.77
CA GLU A 167 0.33 16.61 15.82
C GLU A 167 -0.76 16.34 14.77
N THR A 168 -1.50 17.39 14.40
CA THR A 168 -2.40 17.37 13.23
C THR A 168 -1.75 18.13 12.10
N LEU A 169 -1.41 17.44 11.01
CA LEU A 169 -0.81 18.05 9.82
C LEU A 169 -1.92 18.49 8.86
N SER A 170 -2.01 19.79 8.58
CA SER A 170 -2.98 20.37 7.63
C SER A 170 -2.28 21.05 6.46
N ASN A 171 -2.75 20.80 5.24
CA ASN A 171 -2.22 21.36 3.98
C ASN A 171 -0.70 21.19 3.84
N LYS A 172 -0.19 19.99 4.13
CA LYS A 172 1.24 19.64 3.99
C LYS A 172 1.44 18.56 2.93
N SER A 173 2.56 18.66 2.22
CA SER A 173 3.09 17.59 1.38
C SER A 173 4.20 16.87 2.15
N LEU A 174 4.17 15.54 2.14
CA LEU A 174 5.22 14.70 2.69
C LEU A 174 6.07 14.16 1.53
N VAL A 175 7.39 14.33 1.61
CA VAL A 175 8.31 13.84 0.58
C VAL A 175 8.60 12.37 0.83
N ASP A 176 8.35 11.51 -0.16
CA ASP A 176 8.49 10.06 0.02
C ASP A 176 9.89 9.67 0.49
N ALA A 177 10.96 10.25 -0.07
CA ALA A 177 12.34 9.90 0.20
C ALA A 177 12.70 9.95 1.70
N SER A 178 12.18 10.96 2.41
CA SER A 178 12.52 11.27 3.80
C SER A 178 11.42 10.93 4.82
N THR A 179 10.20 10.60 4.38
CA THR A 179 9.08 10.31 5.28
C THR A 179 9.05 8.83 5.64
N ASN A 180 9.07 8.52 6.95
CA ASN A 180 9.00 7.16 7.47
C ASN A 180 8.01 7.12 8.65
N ILE A 181 7.17 6.09 8.70
CA ILE A 181 6.52 5.66 9.94
C ILE A 181 7.50 4.72 10.62
N VAL A 182 7.83 4.96 11.89
CA VAL A 182 8.83 4.19 12.63
C VAL A 182 8.20 3.57 13.87
N ASP A 183 8.74 2.43 14.28
CA ASP A 183 8.41 1.81 15.56
C ASP A 183 8.94 2.70 16.71
N GLU A 184 8.13 2.83 17.76
CA GLU A 184 8.38 3.69 18.91
C GLU A 184 9.52 3.20 19.81
N ALA A 185 9.79 1.88 19.81
CA ALA A 185 10.84 1.27 20.60
C ALA A 185 12.13 1.03 19.78
N ASP A 186 12.00 0.83 18.47
CA ASP A 186 13.10 0.53 17.56
C ASP A 186 12.98 1.32 16.24
N ALA A 187 13.64 2.48 16.21
CA ALA A 187 13.65 3.37 15.06
C ALA A 187 14.25 2.75 13.77
N THR A 188 14.83 1.54 13.81
CA THR A 188 15.27 0.83 12.60
C THR A 188 14.14 0.14 11.86
N LYS A 189 13.02 -0.17 12.54
CA LYS A 189 11.81 -0.71 11.93
C LYS A 189 10.99 0.42 11.35
N LYS A 190 10.80 0.40 10.03
CA LYS A 190 10.17 1.51 9.30
C LYS A 190 9.20 0.99 8.25
N VAL A 191 8.13 1.76 8.03
CA VAL A 191 7.25 1.66 6.88
C VAL A 191 7.36 2.95 6.06
N LYS A 192 7.47 2.82 4.74
CA LYS A 192 7.64 3.94 3.80
C LYS A 192 6.63 3.83 2.67
N PHE A 193 6.07 4.96 2.25
CA PHE A 193 5.23 5.07 1.06
C PHE A 193 6.06 5.65 -0.09
N GLN A 194 6.34 4.86 -1.12
CA GLN A 194 7.12 5.27 -2.30
C GLN A 194 6.19 5.72 -3.43
N VAL A 195 6.42 6.90 -4.02
CA VAL A 195 5.58 7.42 -5.11
C VAL A 195 6.33 7.56 -6.44
N SER A 196 7.61 7.19 -6.50
CA SER A 196 8.42 7.24 -7.73
C SER A 196 7.81 6.49 -8.94
N GLY A 197 6.95 5.49 -8.70
CA GLY A 197 6.25 4.75 -9.77
C GLY A 197 4.97 5.42 -10.30
N VAL A 198 4.54 6.54 -9.71
CA VAL A 198 3.36 7.29 -10.16
C VAL A 198 3.76 8.25 -11.27
N THR A 199 3.03 8.24 -12.38
CA THR A 199 3.27 9.14 -13.51
C THR A 199 3.14 10.62 -13.12
N THR A 200 3.89 11.50 -13.79
CA THR A 200 3.87 12.94 -13.54
C THR A 200 2.44 13.51 -13.58
N ALA A 201 2.17 14.51 -12.73
CA ALA A 201 0.86 15.18 -12.62
C ALA A 201 -0.33 14.24 -12.31
N THR A 202 -0.07 13.05 -11.75
CA THR A 202 -1.12 12.09 -11.37
C THR A 202 -1.24 12.02 -9.85
N THR A 203 -2.45 12.18 -9.32
CA THR A 203 -2.78 11.89 -7.92
C THR A 203 -3.44 10.53 -7.82
N ARG A 204 -2.97 9.70 -6.89
CA ARG A 204 -3.64 8.43 -6.53
C ARG A 204 -4.23 8.58 -5.13
N THR A 205 -5.53 8.33 -5.02
CA THR A 205 -6.26 8.41 -3.75
C THR A 205 -6.45 7.01 -3.20
N LEU A 206 -5.95 6.77 -1.99
CA LEU A 206 -6.27 5.58 -1.19
C LEU A 206 -7.39 5.95 -0.21
N THR A 207 -8.58 5.41 -0.43
CA THR A 207 -9.74 5.63 0.46
C THR A 207 -9.81 4.52 1.49
N VAL A 208 -9.82 4.88 2.77
CA VAL A 208 -10.04 3.94 3.88
C VAL A 208 -11.55 3.83 4.14
N PRO A 209 -12.11 2.62 4.33
CA PRO A 209 -13.51 2.46 4.71
C PRO A 209 -13.77 3.03 6.12
N ASP A 210 -15.01 3.41 6.40
CA ASP A 210 -15.45 3.85 7.75
C ASP A 210 -15.64 2.64 8.68
N ALA A 211 -14.56 1.91 8.93
CA ALA A 211 -14.51 0.74 9.79
C ALA A 211 -13.06 0.45 10.22
N ASP A 212 -12.89 -0.18 11.39
CA ASP A 212 -11.60 -0.69 11.83
C ASP A 212 -11.11 -1.83 10.92
N GLY A 213 -9.79 -1.89 10.68
CA GLY A 213 -9.20 -2.93 9.85
C GLY A 213 -7.70 -2.84 9.72
N THR A 214 -7.12 -3.75 8.94
CA THR A 214 -5.69 -3.76 8.61
C THR A 214 -5.48 -3.50 7.12
N VAL A 215 -4.40 -2.80 6.79
CA VAL A 215 -3.95 -2.70 5.39
C VAL A 215 -3.24 -3.99 5.02
N LEU A 216 -3.85 -4.81 4.17
CA LEU A 216 -3.26 -6.06 3.71
C LEU A 216 -2.14 -5.77 2.69
N LEU A 217 -0.90 -6.10 3.04
CA LEU A 217 0.17 -6.24 2.05
C LEU A 217 0.00 -7.59 1.37
N SER A 218 -0.69 -7.63 0.22
CA SER A 218 -0.75 -8.87 -0.55
C SER A 218 0.64 -9.16 -1.12
N THR A 219 1.38 -10.08 -0.54
CA THR A 219 2.37 -10.84 -1.32
C THR A 219 1.54 -11.60 -2.35
N ARG A 220 1.77 -11.33 -3.64
CA ARG A 220 1.07 -12.02 -4.75
C ARG A 220 1.18 -13.54 -4.56
N GLN A 221 0.18 -14.18 -3.96
CA GLN A 221 0.03 -15.61 -4.07
C GLN A 221 -0.62 -15.83 -5.43
N LEU A 222 0.21 -16.07 -6.44
CA LEU A 222 -0.24 -16.69 -7.67
C LEU A 222 -0.85 -18.03 -7.25
N LEU A 223 -2.17 -18.12 -7.16
CA LEU A 223 -2.80 -19.42 -7.13
C LEU A 223 -2.60 -19.97 -8.53
N VAL A 224 -1.66 -20.91 -8.67
CA VAL A 224 -1.59 -21.80 -9.83
C VAL A 224 -3.00 -22.33 -10.10
N SER A 225 -3.40 -22.43 -11.38
CA SER A 225 -4.67 -23.04 -11.79
C SER A 225 -4.94 -24.30 -10.96
N ALA A 226 -5.92 -24.22 -10.06
CA ALA A 226 -6.21 -25.23 -9.06
C ALA A 226 -7.70 -25.36 -8.85
N PHE A 227 -8.13 -26.59 -8.63
CA PHE A 227 -9.52 -26.96 -8.40
C PHE A 227 -9.64 -27.96 -7.24
N ARG A 228 -10.83 -28.02 -6.62
CA ARG A 228 -11.20 -29.03 -5.62
C ARG A 228 -12.54 -29.64 -5.98
N ASN A 229 -12.58 -30.96 -6.10
CA ASN A 229 -13.77 -31.73 -6.48
C ASN A 229 -14.42 -31.25 -7.79
N LEU A 230 -13.60 -30.88 -8.79
CA LEU A 230 -14.09 -30.47 -10.12
C LEU A 230 -14.77 -31.65 -10.83
N LYS A 231 -15.98 -31.40 -11.31
CA LYS A 231 -16.74 -32.27 -12.18
C LYS A 231 -17.34 -31.47 -13.33
N VAL A 232 -17.18 -31.97 -14.55
CA VAL A 232 -17.86 -31.47 -15.75
C VAL A 232 -18.73 -32.59 -16.28
N GLN A 233 -20.02 -32.33 -16.50
CA GLN A 233 -20.96 -33.34 -16.95
C GLN A 233 -21.89 -32.76 -18.01
N VAL A 234 -21.96 -33.43 -19.15
CA VAL A 234 -23.02 -33.22 -20.14
C VAL A 234 -24.29 -33.93 -19.63
N ILE A 235 -25.35 -33.15 -19.41
CA ILE A 235 -26.59 -33.63 -18.76
C ILE A 235 -27.74 -33.83 -19.75
N SER A 236 -27.68 -33.18 -20.91
CA SER A 236 -28.62 -33.31 -22.03
C SER A 236 -27.88 -33.14 -23.34
N ASP A 237 -28.61 -33.20 -24.45
CA ASP A 237 -28.02 -33.05 -25.78
C ASP A 237 -27.50 -31.63 -26.04
N THR A 238 -27.86 -30.66 -25.19
CA THR A 238 -27.47 -29.26 -25.36
C THR A 238 -26.84 -28.63 -24.11
N GLN A 239 -26.79 -29.33 -22.96
CA GLN A 239 -26.37 -28.73 -21.69
C GLN A 239 -25.18 -29.42 -21.03
N VAL A 240 -24.29 -28.59 -20.49
CA VAL A 240 -23.10 -28.97 -19.72
C VAL A 240 -23.13 -28.29 -18.37
N THR A 241 -23.03 -29.05 -17.29
CA THR A 241 -22.93 -28.54 -15.92
C THR A 241 -21.51 -28.70 -15.40
N VAL A 242 -21.00 -27.64 -14.76
CA VAL A 242 -19.73 -27.63 -14.04
C VAL A 242 -20.02 -27.45 -12.55
N THR A 243 -19.53 -28.40 -11.74
CA THR A 243 -19.57 -28.31 -10.28
C THR A 243 -18.18 -28.42 -9.69
N ALA A 244 -17.87 -27.62 -8.67
CA ALA A 244 -16.63 -27.73 -7.90
C ALA A 244 -16.80 -27.10 -6.52
N ASP A 245 -16.12 -27.63 -5.50
CA ASP A 245 -16.07 -27.00 -4.18
C ASP A 245 -15.25 -25.71 -4.22
N ALA A 246 -14.22 -25.70 -5.05
CA ALA A 246 -13.42 -24.53 -5.33
C ALA A 246 -12.79 -24.59 -6.73
N ILE A 247 -12.69 -23.44 -7.39
CA ILE A 247 -11.85 -23.26 -8.57
C ILE A 247 -11.14 -21.91 -8.54
N THR A 248 -9.94 -21.86 -9.10
CA THR A 248 -9.20 -20.61 -9.31
C THR A 248 -9.45 -20.10 -10.73
N VAL A 249 -9.86 -18.84 -10.85
CA VAL A 249 -10.03 -18.12 -12.12
C VAL A 249 -9.06 -16.95 -12.17
N GLU A 250 -8.60 -16.58 -13.36
CA GLU A 250 -7.61 -15.50 -13.55
C GLU A 250 -8.06 -14.45 -14.56
N ASP A 251 -7.66 -13.21 -14.35
CA ASP A 251 -7.85 -12.14 -15.32
C ASP A 251 -6.67 -12.03 -16.31
N ALA A 252 -6.80 -11.15 -17.30
CA ALA A 252 -5.77 -10.94 -18.32
C ALA A 252 -4.44 -10.36 -17.76
N LEU A 253 -4.42 -9.87 -16.52
CA LEU A 253 -3.24 -9.32 -15.86
C LEU A 253 -2.56 -10.36 -14.95
N GLY A 254 -3.11 -11.58 -14.88
CA GLY A 254 -2.62 -12.65 -14.02
C GLY A 254 -3.07 -12.54 -12.56
N ASN A 255 -4.09 -11.71 -12.25
CA ASN A 255 -4.68 -11.72 -10.92
C ASN A 255 -5.63 -12.91 -10.79
N SER A 256 -5.49 -13.67 -9.71
CA SER A 256 -6.31 -14.86 -9.47
C SER A 256 -7.38 -14.61 -8.41
N LEU A 257 -8.54 -15.21 -8.61
CA LEU A 257 -9.67 -15.23 -7.68
C LEU A 257 -10.08 -16.68 -7.43
N ARG A 258 -10.32 -17.05 -6.17
CA ARG A 258 -10.84 -18.36 -5.80
C ARG A 258 -12.37 -18.31 -5.68
N ARG A 259 -13.08 -19.04 -6.52
CA ARG A 259 -14.54 -19.22 -6.44
C ARG A 259 -14.87 -20.49 -5.65
N LEU A 260 -15.73 -20.37 -4.66
CA LEU A 260 -16.26 -21.49 -3.87
C LEU A 260 -17.65 -21.88 -4.37
N THR A 261 -18.05 -23.13 -4.13
CA THR A 261 -19.40 -23.64 -4.40
C THR A 261 -19.85 -23.37 -5.85
N VAL A 262 -18.98 -23.73 -6.79
CA VAL A 262 -19.28 -23.58 -8.22
C VAL A 262 -20.36 -24.58 -8.60
N ASN A 263 -21.45 -24.08 -9.15
CA ASN A 263 -22.51 -24.86 -9.77
C ASN A 263 -23.13 -24.03 -10.89
N VAL A 264 -22.63 -24.22 -12.10
CA VAL A 264 -23.03 -23.44 -13.29
C VAL A 264 -23.36 -24.40 -14.44
N THR A 265 -24.35 -24.04 -15.25
CA THR A 265 -24.76 -24.83 -16.41
C THR A 265 -24.74 -23.96 -17.65
N ALA A 266 -24.05 -24.40 -18.69
CA ALA A 266 -24.06 -23.78 -20.01
C ALA A 266 -24.94 -24.57 -20.98
N ALA A 267 -25.69 -23.86 -21.81
CA ALA A 267 -26.44 -24.42 -22.93
C ALA A 267 -25.76 -24.04 -24.25
N ILE A 268 -25.33 -25.02 -25.04
CA ILE A 268 -24.63 -24.79 -26.32
C ILE A 268 -25.50 -24.08 -27.36
N SER A 269 -26.82 -24.18 -27.21
CA SER A 269 -27.80 -23.49 -28.06
C SER A 269 -28.04 -22.03 -27.67
N ALA A 270 -27.51 -21.56 -26.54
CA ALA A 270 -27.60 -20.18 -26.09
C ALA A 270 -26.32 -19.40 -26.45
N ALA A 271 -26.43 -18.09 -26.63
CA ALA A 271 -25.29 -17.20 -26.88
C ALA A 271 -24.98 -16.33 -25.65
N GLY A 272 -23.70 -16.05 -25.43
CA GLY A 272 -23.19 -15.26 -24.32
C GLY A 272 -23.14 -16.04 -23.01
N LEU A 273 -23.52 -15.37 -21.93
CA LEU A 273 -23.43 -15.90 -20.56
C LEU A 273 -24.17 -17.24 -20.44
N ASN A 274 -23.52 -18.27 -19.86
CA ASN A 274 -24.07 -19.62 -19.76
C ASN A 274 -24.42 -20.25 -21.14
N GLY A 275 -23.69 -19.88 -22.18
CA GLY A 275 -23.81 -20.46 -23.51
C GLY A 275 -22.51 -20.35 -24.30
N LEU A 276 -22.62 -20.21 -25.62
CA LEU A 276 -21.49 -19.97 -26.52
C LEU A 276 -20.90 -18.58 -26.31
N ASP A 277 -19.58 -18.51 -26.21
CA ASP A 277 -18.86 -17.25 -26.05
C ASP A 277 -19.01 -16.33 -27.27
N THR A 278 -19.09 -16.91 -28.46
CA THR A 278 -19.36 -16.22 -29.72
C THR A 278 -19.95 -17.16 -30.77
N GLY A 279 -20.55 -16.60 -31.82
CA GLY A 279 -21.06 -17.34 -32.96
C GLY A 279 -22.27 -18.23 -32.65
N ALA A 280 -22.42 -19.30 -33.43
CA ALA A 280 -23.49 -20.27 -33.32
C ALA A 280 -22.91 -21.70 -33.24
N GLU A 281 -23.73 -22.65 -32.81
CA GLU A 281 -23.33 -24.04 -32.71
C GLU A 281 -22.99 -24.62 -34.10
N ALA A 282 -21.80 -25.21 -34.20
CA ALA A 282 -21.32 -25.95 -35.34
C ALA A 282 -21.33 -27.44 -34.99
N ALA A 283 -21.87 -28.28 -35.87
CA ALA A 283 -21.89 -29.73 -35.69
C ALA A 283 -20.48 -30.34 -35.75
N ASN A 284 -20.29 -31.55 -35.20
CA ASN A 284 -19.01 -32.26 -35.21
C ASN A 284 -17.82 -31.45 -34.65
N THR A 285 -18.06 -30.63 -33.63
CA THR A 285 -17.11 -29.62 -33.16
C THR A 285 -16.79 -29.81 -31.69
N TRP A 286 -15.53 -29.55 -31.35
CA TRP A 286 -15.08 -29.49 -29.96
C TRP A 286 -15.31 -28.09 -29.40
N TYR A 287 -15.87 -28.05 -28.19
CA TYR A 287 -16.06 -26.84 -27.41
C TYR A 287 -15.33 -26.98 -26.07
N HIS A 288 -14.48 -26.01 -25.76
CA HIS A 288 -13.83 -25.88 -24.48
C HIS A 288 -14.80 -25.28 -23.46
N VAL A 289 -14.85 -25.91 -22.30
CA VAL A 289 -15.71 -25.49 -21.19
C VAL A 289 -14.90 -24.54 -20.32
N TRP A 290 -15.44 -23.35 -20.08
CA TRP A 290 -14.83 -22.30 -19.28
C TRP A 290 -15.73 -21.93 -18.11
N VAL A 291 -15.11 -21.60 -16.98
CA VAL A 291 -15.78 -20.92 -15.86
C VAL A 291 -15.29 -19.48 -15.80
N ILE A 292 -16.21 -18.54 -15.68
CA ILE A 292 -15.93 -17.10 -15.68
C ILE A 292 -16.49 -16.41 -14.43
N SER A 293 -15.88 -15.30 -14.02
CA SER A 293 -16.32 -14.50 -12.88
C SER A 293 -16.08 -13.00 -13.09
N ASP A 294 -16.97 -12.17 -12.57
CA ASP A 294 -16.83 -10.70 -12.48
C ASP A 294 -16.25 -10.24 -11.11
N GLY A 295 -16.00 -11.19 -10.21
CA GLY A 295 -15.57 -10.96 -8.82
C GLY A 295 -16.63 -11.37 -7.80
N THR A 296 -17.90 -11.33 -8.19
CA THR A 296 -19.06 -11.60 -7.33
C THR A 296 -19.88 -12.79 -7.84
N ASN A 297 -20.14 -12.86 -9.13
CA ASN A 297 -20.94 -13.88 -9.80
C ASN A 297 -20.05 -14.88 -10.55
N THR A 298 -20.51 -16.12 -10.70
CA THR A 298 -19.85 -17.17 -11.49
C THR A 298 -20.78 -17.62 -12.59
N ALA A 299 -20.26 -17.83 -13.80
CA ALA A 299 -20.99 -18.39 -14.92
C ALA A 299 -20.12 -19.37 -15.72
N ALA A 300 -20.72 -20.08 -16.67
CA ALA A 300 -20.01 -20.93 -17.62
C ALA A 300 -20.02 -20.33 -19.04
N LEU A 301 -19.04 -20.73 -19.84
CA LEU A 301 -19.02 -20.49 -21.29
C LEU A 301 -18.56 -21.75 -22.02
N LEU A 302 -19.07 -21.92 -23.23
CA LEU A 302 -18.56 -22.87 -24.22
C LEU A 302 -17.85 -22.06 -25.31
N SER A 303 -16.62 -22.43 -25.65
CA SER A 303 -15.81 -21.69 -26.61
C SER A 303 -15.09 -22.62 -27.58
N LEU A 304 -14.95 -22.18 -28.83
CA LEU A 304 -14.05 -22.83 -29.78
C LEU A 304 -12.57 -22.64 -29.43
N SER A 305 -12.25 -21.68 -28.55
CA SER A 305 -10.89 -21.35 -28.17
C SER A 305 -10.46 -22.06 -26.88
N ALA A 306 -9.33 -22.76 -26.96
CA ALA A 306 -8.68 -23.40 -25.81
C ALA A 306 -7.93 -22.42 -24.90
N THR A 307 -7.66 -21.19 -25.36
CA THR A 307 -6.76 -20.26 -24.69
C THR A 307 -7.35 -18.86 -24.47
N ALA A 308 -8.23 -18.42 -25.37
CA ALA A 308 -8.74 -17.06 -25.39
C ALA A 308 -10.23 -17.05 -25.77
N PRO A 309 -11.15 -17.42 -24.85
CA PRO A 309 -12.57 -17.28 -25.07
C PRO A 309 -12.97 -15.80 -25.08
N THR A 310 -14.03 -15.48 -25.81
CA THR A 310 -14.61 -14.13 -25.81
C THR A 310 -15.44 -13.94 -24.53
N ILE A 311 -15.06 -12.99 -23.67
CA ILE A 311 -15.71 -12.82 -22.38
C ILE A 311 -16.85 -11.78 -22.49
N PRO A 312 -18.11 -12.13 -22.11
CA PRO A 312 -19.23 -11.21 -22.20
C PRO A 312 -19.30 -10.26 -20.99
N GLY A 313 -19.68 -9.00 -21.24
CA GLY A 313 -20.09 -8.05 -20.21
C GLY A 313 -18.99 -7.67 -19.22
N ALA A 314 -19.33 -7.67 -17.92
CA ALA A 314 -18.44 -7.24 -16.83
C ALA A 314 -17.50 -8.35 -16.32
N TYR A 315 -17.57 -9.56 -16.89
CA TYR A 315 -16.72 -10.67 -16.48
C TYR A 315 -15.28 -10.42 -16.95
N THR A 316 -14.30 -10.70 -16.09
CA THR A 316 -12.88 -10.45 -16.38
C THR A 316 -12.00 -11.63 -16.02
N TYR A 317 -12.43 -12.46 -15.07
CA TYR A 317 -11.73 -13.67 -14.66
C TYR A 317 -12.26 -14.89 -15.41
N ARG A 318 -11.37 -15.80 -15.79
CA ARG A 318 -11.68 -17.03 -16.53
C ARG A 318 -10.76 -18.18 -16.16
N THR A 319 -11.22 -19.41 -16.37
CA THR A 319 -10.37 -20.60 -16.37
C THR A 319 -11.00 -21.70 -17.21
N ARG A 320 -10.17 -22.50 -17.91
CA ARG A 320 -10.65 -23.63 -18.70
C ARG A 320 -10.77 -24.84 -17.81
N VAL A 321 -11.90 -25.53 -17.88
CA VAL A 321 -12.21 -26.65 -16.98
C VAL A 321 -12.38 -27.97 -17.70
N GLY A 322 -12.48 -27.98 -19.02
CA GLY A 322 -12.59 -29.21 -19.80
C GLY A 322 -12.89 -28.95 -21.26
N ALA A 323 -13.37 -29.98 -21.94
CA ALA A 323 -13.89 -29.91 -23.30
C ALA A 323 -15.03 -30.92 -23.51
N VAL A 324 -15.95 -30.58 -24.42
CA VAL A 324 -17.07 -31.42 -24.85
C VAL A 324 -17.16 -31.40 -26.37
N ARG A 325 -17.82 -32.40 -26.96
CA ARG A 325 -18.00 -32.51 -28.41
C ARG A 325 -19.47 -32.73 -28.73
N ASN A 326 -19.95 -32.12 -29.81
CA ASN A 326 -21.23 -32.47 -30.42
C ASN A 326 -21.04 -33.34 -31.67
N ASP A 327 -22.09 -34.05 -32.07
CA ASP A 327 -22.12 -34.90 -33.25
C ASP A 327 -22.63 -34.17 -34.50
N ALA A 328 -22.87 -34.92 -35.58
CA ALA A 328 -23.37 -34.40 -36.85
C ALA A 328 -24.79 -33.82 -36.75
N ALA A 329 -25.57 -34.21 -35.74
CA ALA A 329 -26.90 -33.69 -35.44
C ALA A 329 -26.87 -32.57 -34.38
N ALA A 330 -25.69 -32.07 -34.03
CA ALA A 330 -25.48 -31.07 -32.99
C ALA A 330 -25.93 -31.53 -31.59
N ASN A 331 -25.98 -32.83 -31.33
CA ASN A 331 -26.20 -33.35 -29.98
C ASN A 331 -24.84 -33.53 -29.29
N LEU A 332 -24.72 -33.04 -28.07
CA LEU A 332 -23.54 -33.25 -27.23
C LEU A 332 -23.37 -34.73 -26.89
N TRP A 333 -22.14 -35.22 -27.02
CA TRP A 333 -21.74 -36.49 -26.43
C TRP A 333 -21.77 -36.39 -24.92
N ARG A 334 -22.25 -37.43 -24.23
CA ARG A 334 -22.34 -37.49 -22.78
C ARG A 334 -20.95 -37.64 -22.16
N THR A 335 -20.21 -36.54 -22.08
CA THR A 335 -18.92 -36.46 -21.40
C THR A 335 -19.14 -36.34 -19.89
N LEU A 336 -18.42 -37.17 -19.13
CA LEU A 336 -18.30 -37.10 -17.68
C LEU A 336 -16.81 -36.96 -17.32
N GLN A 337 -16.47 -35.87 -16.63
CA GLN A 337 -15.11 -35.57 -16.22
C GLN A 337 -15.02 -35.39 -14.70
N TYR A 338 -13.98 -35.95 -14.10
CA TYR A 338 -13.55 -35.66 -12.73
C TYR A 338 -12.09 -35.20 -12.75
N GLY A 339 -11.82 -34.01 -12.20
CA GLY A 339 -10.50 -33.38 -12.34
C GLY A 339 -10.10 -33.26 -13.82
N ARG A 340 -8.98 -33.87 -14.22
CA ARG A 340 -8.49 -33.88 -15.61
C ARG A 340 -9.01 -35.06 -16.46
N ARG A 341 -9.61 -36.07 -15.83
CA ARG A 341 -9.97 -37.33 -16.48
C ARG A 341 -11.40 -37.28 -16.99
N ALA A 342 -11.56 -37.29 -18.31
CA ALA A 342 -12.84 -37.33 -19.00
C ALA A 342 -13.14 -38.74 -19.56
N GLN A 343 -14.41 -39.10 -19.58
CA GLN A 343 -14.93 -40.36 -20.13
C GLN A 343 -16.25 -40.09 -20.87
N LEU A 344 -16.52 -40.86 -21.91
CA LEU A 344 -17.85 -40.90 -22.54
C LEU A 344 -18.75 -41.87 -21.79
N VAL A 345 -19.96 -41.41 -21.47
CA VAL A 345 -21.05 -42.21 -20.93
C VAL A 345 -21.86 -42.74 -22.11
N ILE A 346 -21.84 -44.05 -22.28
CA ILE A 346 -22.56 -44.72 -23.37
C ILE A 346 -24.01 -44.93 -22.97
N GLY A 347 -24.94 -44.63 -23.87
CA GLY A 347 -26.36 -44.86 -23.64
C GLY A 347 -27.25 -44.04 -24.56
N THR A 348 -27.29 -42.72 -24.37
CA THR A 348 -28.09 -41.80 -25.20
C THR A 348 -27.28 -41.28 -26.39
N ASN A 349 -26.23 -40.50 -26.13
CA ASN A 349 -25.33 -40.02 -27.17
C ASN A 349 -23.88 -40.02 -26.65
N PRO A 350 -22.97 -40.83 -27.21
CA PRO A 350 -23.23 -41.85 -28.21
C PRO A 350 -23.91 -43.11 -27.61
N VAL A 351 -24.69 -43.82 -28.44
CA VAL A 351 -25.32 -45.10 -28.07
C VAL A 351 -24.34 -46.27 -28.04
N THR A 352 -23.24 -46.15 -28.77
CA THR A 352 -22.15 -47.14 -28.85
C THR A 352 -20.82 -46.46 -28.61
N VAL A 353 -19.82 -47.23 -28.19
CA VAL A 353 -18.46 -46.69 -27.99
C VAL A 353 -17.88 -46.29 -29.35
N PRO A 354 -17.39 -45.05 -29.53
CA PRO A 354 -16.76 -44.65 -30.77
C PRO A 354 -15.53 -45.50 -31.10
N ALA A 355 -15.49 -46.03 -32.31
CA ALA A 355 -14.32 -46.76 -32.83
C ALA A 355 -13.31 -45.78 -33.42
N ILE A 356 -12.09 -45.77 -32.87
CA ILE A 356 -10.96 -44.98 -33.34
C ILE A 356 -10.36 -45.62 -34.60
N ALA A 357 -10.21 -46.94 -34.59
CA ALA A 357 -9.72 -47.73 -35.71
C ALA A 357 -10.38 -49.12 -35.71
N SER A 358 -10.48 -49.76 -36.88
CA SER A 358 -11.01 -51.11 -37.00
C SER A 358 -10.49 -51.81 -38.24
N GLY A 359 -10.48 -53.14 -38.20
CA GLY A 359 -10.18 -53.98 -39.34
C GLY A 359 -8.70 -54.22 -39.60
N ASN A 360 -8.42 -55.01 -40.63
CA ASN A 360 -7.05 -55.29 -41.07
C ASN A 360 -6.36 -54.02 -41.55
N SER A 361 -5.17 -53.73 -41.01
CA SER A 361 -4.38 -52.58 -41.44
C SER A 361 -2.92 -52.76 -41.06
N GLY A 362 -1.99 -52.42 -41.94
CA GLY A 362 -0.55 -52.58 -41.65
C GLY A 362 -0.14 -54.02 -41.33
N SER A 363 0.94 -54.18 -40.57
CA SER A 363 1.50 -55.48 -40.17
C SER A 363 2.03 -55.42 -38.75
N PRO A 364 1.46 -56.17 -37.79
CA PRO A 364 1.95 -56.21 -36.40
C PRO A 364 3.26 -56.96 -36.19
N THR A 365 3.65 -57.81 -37.14
CA THR A 365 4.80 -58.74 -37.02
C THR A 365 6.09 -58.14 -37.55
N THR A 366 5.97 -57.41 -38.65
CA THR A 366 6.99 -56.55 -39.21
C THR A 366 6.35 -55.17 -39.24
N PRO A 367 6.42 -54.42 -38.12
CA PRO A 367 5.63 -53.21 -37.88
C PRO A 367 5.57 -52.29 -39.09
N THR A 368 4.41 -52.29 -39.75
CA THR A 368 3.99 -51.24 -40.68
C THR A 368 2.73 -50.63 -40.11
N TRP A 369 2.79 -49.33 -39.84
CA TRP A 369 1.80 -48.64 -39.03
C TRP A 369 0.86 -47.80 -39.89
N THR A 370 -0.43 -47.86 -39.56
CA THR A 370 -1.42 -46.91 -40.06
C THR A 370 -1.57 -45.79 -39.04
N ALA A 371 -1.28 -44.56 -39.47
CA ALA A 371 -1.55 -43.38 -38.67
C ALA A 371 -3.06 -43.10 -38.62
N VAL A 372 -3.59 -42.94 -37.42
CA VAL A 372 -5.01 -42.71 -37.15
C VAL A 372 -5.17 -41.36 -36.47
N ALA A 373 -5.81 -40.42 -37.15
CA ALA A 373 -6.09 -39.09 -36.60
C ALA A 373 -7.11 -39.16 -35.46
N ILE A 374 -6.76 -38.60 -34.32
CA ILE A 374 -7.57 -38.70 -33.09
C ILE A 374 -8.40 -37.45 -32.77
N GLY A 375 -8.30 -36.40 -33.59
CA GLY A 375 -8.98 -35.11 -33.34
C GLY A 375 -10.51 -35.19 -33.30
N SER A 376 -11.13 -36.23 -33.86
CA SER A 376 -12.58 -36.48 -33.76
C SER A 376 -12.99 -37.18 -32.45
N PHE A 377 -12.02 -37.67 -31.68
CA PHE A 377 -12.23 -38.54 -30.51
C PHE A 377 -11.77 -37.90 -29.20
N VAL A 378 -10.74 -37.05 -29.26
CA VAL A 378 -10.24 -36.28 -28.12
C VAL A 378 -10.00 -34.82 -28.52
N PRO A 379 -10.10 -33.84 -27.59
CA PRO A 379 -9.80 -32.46 -27.88
C PRO A 379 -8.30 -32.26 -28.15
N ALA A 380 -7.93 -31.18 -28.85
CA ALA A 380 -6.52 -30.84 -29.10
C ALA A 380 -5.71 -30.55 -27.82
N THR A 381 -6.39 -30.32 -26.69
CA THR A 381 -5.80 -30.11 -25.37
C THR A 381 -5.57 -31.40 -24.58
N ALA A 382 -5.99 -32.56 -25.12
CA ALA A 382 -5.76 -33.85 -24.49
C ALA A 382 -4.26 -34.18 -24.44
N VAL A 383 -3.81 -34.71 -23.30
CA VAL A 383 -2.43 -35.19 -23.10
C VAL A 383 -2.33 -36.71 -23.11
N ALA A 384 -3.44 -37.41 -22.86
CA ALA A 384 -3.49 -38.86 -22.96
C ALA A 384 -4.85 -39.32 -23.50
N ILE A 385 -4.83 -40.39 -24.27
CA ILE A 385 -6.02 -41.10 -24.75
C ILE A 385 -6.13 -42.45 -24.07
N ARG A 386 -7.35 -42.79 -23.66
CA ARG A 386 -7.67 -44.07 -23.03
C ARG A 386 -8.70 -44.82 -23.85
N GLY A 387 -8.51 -46.11 -23.96
CA GLY A 387 -9.38 -46.94 -24.75
C GLY A 387 -9.22 -48.41 -24.47
N THR A 388 -9.90 -49.20 -25.30
CA THR A 388 -9.83 -50.65 -25.29
C THR A 388 -9.61 -51.14 -26.70
N MET A 389 -8.54 -51.89 -26.93
CA MET A 389 -8.38 -52.65 -28.16
C MET A 389 -9.03 -54.01 -27.97
N VAL A 390 -9.96 -54.35 -28.84
CA VAL A 390 -10.64 -55.65 -28.86
C VAL A 390 -10.19 -56.40 -30.10
N ASN A 391 -9.79 -57.65 -29.95
CA ASN A 391 -9.41 -58.51 -31.07
C ASN A 391 -9.83 -59.96 -30.80
N ALA A 392 -10.15 -60.70 -31.86
CA ALA A 392 -10.45 -62.12 -31.77
C ALA A 392 -9.16 -62.91 -31.98
N GLN A 393 -8.61 -63.47 -30.91
CA GLN A 393 -7.44 -64.31 -30.95
C GLN A 393 -7.74 -65.63 -31.68
N SER A 394 -6.96 -65.89 -32.73
CA SER A 394 -6.74 -67.20 -33.36
C SER A 394 -5.27 -67.28 -33.79
N ASP A 395 -4.82 -68.43 -34.29
CA ASP A 395 -3.49 -68.57 -34.87
C ASP A 395 -3.21 -67.45 -35.90
N ASN A 396 -2.12 -66.71 -35.69
CA ASN A 396 -1.66 -65.55 -36.50
C ASN A 396 -2.45 -64.23 -36.39
N ASN A 397 -3.43 -64.11 -35.49
CA ASN A 397 -4.10 -62.83 -35.23
C ASN A 397 -3.34 -62.01 -34.22
N ARG A 398 -2.90 -60.84 -34.66
CA ARG A 398 -2.06 -59.92 -33.91
C ARG A 398 -2.61 -58.52 -34.11
N ALA A 399 -2.50 -57.69 -33.08
CA ALA A 399 -2.80 -56.28 -33.17
C ALA A 399 -1.86 -55.51 -32.25
N ILE A 400 -1.42 -54.34 -32.68
CA ILE A 400 -0.55 -53.45 -31.91
C ILE A 400 -1.05 -52.01 -32.03
N LEU A 401 -0.86 -51.24 -30.97
CA LEU A 401 -1.20 -49.83 -30.88
C LEU A 401 -0.09 -49.07 -30.14
N ALA A 402 0.28 -47.90 -30.67
CA ALA A 402 1.38 -47.09 -30.15
C ALA A 402 1.12 -45.58 -30.33
N PRO A 403 1.76 -44.71 -29.53
CA PRO A 403 1.66 -43.26 -29.69
C PRO A 403 2.49 -42.72 -30.86
N ASN A 404 3.51 -43.46 -31.32
CA ASN A 404 4.33 -43.16 -32.50
C ASN A 404 4.63 -44.45 -33.31
N ASN A 405 5.27 -44.32 -34.48
CA ASN A 405 5.59 -45.44 -35.38
C ASN A 405 6.99 -46.05 -35.17
N SER A 406 7.73 -45.65 -34.13
CA SER A 406 9.08 -46.16 -33.82
C SER A 406 9.07 -47.46 -33.03
N TYR A 407 7.90 -47.95 -32.62
CA TYR A 407 7.76 -49.18 -31.86
C TYR A 407 7.86 -50.43 -32.75
N GLY A 408 8.51 -51.45 -32.18
CA GLY A 408 8.62 -52.79 -32.72
C GLY A 408 7.36 -53.65 -32.49
N ALA A 409 7.42 -54.92 -32.92
CA ALA A 409 6.34 -55.88 -32.71
C ALA A 409 6.09 -56.15 -31.22
N TRP A 410 4.89 -56.61 -30.85
CA TRP A 410 4.48 -56.82 -29.45
C TRP A 410 5.43 -57.73 -28.65
N ASN A 411 6.15 -58.64 -29.33
CA ASN A 411 7.08 -59.60 -28.75
C ASN A 411 8.56 -59.21 -28.91
N SER A 412 8.85 -57.98 -29.32
CA SER A 412 10.22 -57.48 -29.49
C SER A 412 10.70 -56.73 -28.24
N ALA A 413 12.03 -56.57 -28.10
CA ALA A 413 12.62 -55.79 -27.02
C ALA A 413 12.21 -54.30 -27.03
N ASN A 414 11.80 -53.77 -28.19
CA ASN A 414 11.24 -52.43 -28.37
C ASN A 414 9.73 -52.52 -28.67
N GLY A 415 9.00 -53.40 -27.99
CA GLY A 415 7.62 -53.71 -28.34
C GLY A 415 6.65 -52.55 -28.15
N ALA A 416 5.60 -52.53 -28.99
CA ALA A 416 4.49 -51.59 -28.85
C ALA A 416 3.87 -51.65 -27.45
N PRO A 417 3.48 -50.49 -26.85
CA PRO A 417 2.96 -50.43 -25.49
C PRO A 417 1.62 -51.15 -25.31
N VAL A 418 0.89 -51.34 -26.40
CA VAL A 418 -0.36 -52.10 -26.45
C VAL A 418 -0.21 -53.08 -27.59
N GLY A 419 -0.43 -54.35 -27.31
CA GLY A 419 -0.13 -55.37 -28.29
C GLY A 419 -0.49 -56.76 -27.81
N ASN A 420 -1.18 -57.47 -28.69
CA ASN A 420 -1.51 -58.87 -28.49
C ASN A 420 -0.97 -59.70 -29.65
N GLY A 421 -0.39 -60.86 -29.33
CA GLY A 421 -0.17 -61.88 -30.33
C GLY A 421 0.00 -63.24 -29.67
N ASN A 422 -1.01 -64.08 -29.85
CA ASN A 422 -0.97 -65.48 -29.43
C ASN A 422 -0.43 -66.38 -30.55
N ASN A 423 0.26 -67.43 -30.14
CA ASN A 423 0.79 -68.48 -31.01
C ASN A 423 0.24 -69.83 -30.50
N GLY A 424 -0.47 -70.59 -31.32
CA GLY A 424 -0.90 -71.96 -31.00
C GLY A 424 -2.32 -72.15 -30.48
N ILE A 425 -3.26 -71.26 -30.81
CA ILE A 425 -4.71 -71.46 -30.58
C ILE A 425 -5.32 -71.98 -31.88
N THR A 426 -5.25 -73.30 -32.07
CA THR A 426 -5.87 -73.98 -33.21
C THR A 426 -7.33 -74.31 -32.89
N GLY A 427 -8.26 -73.82 -33.72
CA GLY A 427 -9.68 -74.23 -33.70
C GLY A 427 -10.59 -73.58 -32.65
N SER A 428 -10.15 -72.53 -31.94
CA SER A 428 -10.98 -71.74 -31.01
C SER A 428 -10.77 -70.23 -31.21
N THR A 429 -11.81 -69.42 -31.02
CA THR A 429 -11.76 -67.95 -31.08
C THR A 429 -11.96 -67.37 -29.69
N LEU A 430 -10.95 -66.71 -29.13
CA LEU A 430 -11.05 -65.99 -27.85
C LEU A 430 -11.09 -64.49 -28.11
N TYR A 431 -11.95 -63.74 -27.41
CA TYR A 431 -11.93 -62.27 -27.50
C TYR A 431 -11.10 -61.70 -26.35
N THR A 432 -10.08 -60.92 -26.69
CA THR A 432 -9.30 -60.16 -25.71
C THR A 432 -9.65 -58.69 -25.74
N ASN A 433 -9.68 -58.09 -24.55
CA ASN A 433 -9.88 -56.67 -24.34
C ASN A 433 -8.62 -56.11 -23.68
N GLU A 434 -7.80 -55.40 -24.46
CA GLU A 434 -6.60 -54.73 -23.97
C GLU A 434 -6.89 -53.26 -23.71
N GLN A 435 -6.94 -52.90 -22.43
CA GLN A 435 -7.08 -51.50 -22.05
C GLN A 435 -5.75 -50.77 -22.24
N PHE A 436 -5.83 -49.53 -22.71
CA PHE A 436 -4.66 -48.69 -22.87
C PHE A 436 -4.86 -47.29 -22.30
N ASN A 437 -3.72 -46.70 -21.91
CA ASN A 437 -3.59 -45.30 -21.57
C ASN A 437 -2.30 -44.80 -22.23
N LEU A 438 -2.44 -44.13 -23.37
CA LEU A 438 -1.32 -43.63 -24.16
C LEU A 438 -1.19 -42.13 -23.96
N VAL A 439 -0.02 -41.68 -23.50
CA VAL A 439 0.35 -40.25 -23.60
C VAL A 439 0.45 -39.91 -25.08
N LEU A 440 -0.15 -38.79 -25.46
CA LEU A 440 -0.19 -38.34 -26.84
C LEU A 440 1.12 -37.65 -27.20
N GLU A 441 1.82 -38.19 -28.20
CA GLU A 441 3.04 -37.62 -28.75
C GLU A 441 2.79 -36.82 -30.04
N SER A 442 1.58 -36.96 -30.62
CA SER A 442 1.13 -36.23 -31.80
C SER A 442 -0.40 -36.20 -31.86
N THR A 443 -0.97 -35.63 -32.92
CA THR A 443 -2.41 -35.67 -33.23
C THR A 443 -2.87 -37.01 -33.82
N ASN A 444 -2.01 -38.02 -33.84
CA ASN A 444 -2.30 -39.37 -34.32
C ASN A 444 -1.89 -40.42 -33.27
N ILE A 445 -2.56 -41.56 -33.33
CA ILE A 445 -2.06 -42.84 -32.79
C ILE A 445 -1.76 -43.78 -33.96
N TYR A 446 -0.95 -44.80 -33.71
CA TYR A 446 -0.47 -45.72 -34.74
C TYR A 446 -1.00 -47.12 -34.47
N TYR A 447 -1.69 -47.68 -35.47
CA TYR A 447 -2.40 -48.93 -35.38
C TYR A 447 -1.92 -49.92 -36.44
N ALA A 448 -1.80 -51.19 -36.07
CA ALA A 448 -1.68 -52.29 -37.02
C ALA A 448 -2.42 -53.53 -36.53
N SER A 449 -3.08 -54.25 -37.43
CA SER A 449 -3.76 -55.53 -37.17
C SER A 449 -3.70 -56.47 -38.36
N SER A 450 -3.48 -57.75 -38.08
CA SER A 450 -3.62 -58.85 -39.05
C SER A 450 -5.03 -59.44 -39.10
N GLN A 451 -6.02 -58.88 -38.39
CA GLN A 451 -7.40 -59.40 -38.34
C GLN A 451 -8.50 -58.33 -38.55
N GLY A 452 -9.56 -58.70 -39.27
CA GLY A 452 -10.68 -57.82 -39.61
C GLY A 452 -11.64 -57.49 -38.47
N SER A 453 -11.66 -58.29 -37.41
CA SER A 453 -12.51 -58.06 -36.24
C SER A 453 -11.81 -57.27 -35.13
N THR A 454 -10.57 -56.81 -35.35
CA THR A 454 -9.92 -55.92 -34.39
C THR A 454 -10.58 -54.55 -34.42
N VAL A 455 -10.85 -53.98 -33.25
CA VAL A 455 -11.37 -52.63 -33.09
C VAL A 455 -10.67 -51.92 -31.93
N VAL A 456 -10.36 -50.65 -32.11
CA VAL A 456 -9.80 -49.77 -31.06
C VAL A 456 -10.91 -48.81 -30.65
N LEU A 457 -11.40 -48.94 -29.43
CA LEU A 457 -12.54 -48.21 -28.90
C LEU A 457 -12.09 -47.09 -27.95
N LEU A 458 -12.74 -45.92 -28.03
CA LEU A 458 -12.49 -44.79 -27.14
C LEU A 458 -13.17 -44.97 -25.79
N ASN A 459 -12.42 -44.98 -24.70
CA ASN A 459 -12.98 -44.92 -23.35
C ASN A 459 -13.03 -43.46 -22.84
N GLY A 460 -12.02 -42.65 -23.17
CA GLY A 460 -11.94 -41.25 -22.75
C GLY A 460 -10.54 -40.66 -22.91
N TRP A 461 -10.27 -39.54 -22.23
CA TRP A 461 -8.99 -38.84 -22.29
C TRP A 461 -8.60 -38.21 -20.95
N GLU A 462 -7.39 -37.69 -20.90
CA GLU A 462 -6.93 -36.76 -19.88
C GLU A 462 -6.66 -35.41 -20.54
N ASP A 463 -7.23 -34.34 -19.97
CA ASP A 463 -7.17 -32.97 -20.50
C ASP A 463 -6.14 -32.12 -19.74
N ASN A 464 -5.39 -31.29 -20.47
CA ASN A 464 -4.36 -30.42 -19.90
C ASN A 464 -4.93 -29.08 -19.42
N ILE A 465 -5.66 -29.11 -18.30
CA ILE A 465 -6.28 -27.93 -17.64
C ILE A 465 -5.48 -27.40 -16.47
#